data_AF-A0A2S7U5Z8-F1
#
_entry.id   AF-A0A2S7U5Z8-F1
#
_cell.length_a   1.000
_cell.length_b   1.000
_cell.length_c   1.000
_cell.angle_alpha   90.00
_cell.angle_beta   90.00
_cell.angle_gamma   90.00
#
_symmetry.space_group_name_H-M   'P 1'
#
loop_
_entity.id
_entity.type
_entity.pdbx_description
1 polymer ?
#
loop_
_entity_poly.entity_id
_entity_poly.type
_entity_poly.pdbx_seq_one_letter_code
_entity_poly.pdbx_strand_id
1 'polypeptide(L)'
;MIKHFLLLTFALLSCCAPIHPRKQQAWTQQLESEIAELGAYNWILVTESAYPAPGRPEAHTVTSPYKLPQTLDYVLQTIESSGHIRPRIYLTLEFDELSDSYAPGIENHRVQLTKSLNERATQSLSARSLESTLRCSKNGNRILVVKSQTALPYTSIYIELESGYWDGESETALRNKER
;
A
#
# COMPACT_ATOMS: atom_id res chain seq x y z
N MET A 1 -37.23 -44.77 -36.47
CA MET A 1 -37.25 -43.31 -36.72
C MET A 1 -36.56 -42.61 -35.57
N ILE A 2 -35.36 -42.11 -35.82
CA ILE A 2 -34.47 -41.47 -34.86
C ILE A 2 -34.86 -39.99 -34.73
N LYS A 3 -35.00 -39.47 -33.51
CA LYS A 3 -34.90 -38.04 -33.23
C LYS A 3 -34.01 -37.84 -32.01
N HIS A 4 -32.72 -37.60 -32.26
CA HIS A 4 -31.78 -37.07 -31.27
C HIS A 4 -32.06 -35.57 -31.13
N PHE A 5 -32.44 -35.12 -29.93
CA PHE A 5 -32.47 -33.71 -29.57
C PHE A 5 -31.17 -33.40 -28.83
N LEU A 6 -30.22 -32.79 -29.55
CA LEU A 6 -28.93 -32.36 -29.02
C LEU A 6 -29.13 -31.00 -28.33
N LEU A 7 -29.17 -31.00 -26.99
CA LEU A 7 -29.17 -29.77 -26.19
C LEU A 7 -27.73 -29.44 -25.81
N LEU A 8 -27.14 -28.47 -26.52
CA LEU A 8 -25.81 -27.93 -26.24
C LEU A 8 -25.95 -26.87 -25.14
N THR A 9 -25.72 -27.24 -23.88
CA THR A 9 -25.65 -26.28 -22.77
C THR A 9 -24.25 -25.66 -22.71
N PHE A 10 -24.16 -24.39 -23.08
CA PHE A 10 -22.96 -23.57 -23.00
C PHE A 10 -22.73 -23.15 -21.53
N ALA A 11 -21.84 -23.85 -20.83
CA ALA A 11 -21.43 -23.48 -19.48
C ALA A 11 -20.39 -22.34 -19.56
N LEU A 12 -20.83 -21.11 -19.28
CA LEU A 12 -19.94 -19.97 -19.04
C LEU A 12 -19.21 -20.21 -17.72
N LEU A 13 -17.98 -20.71 -17.80
CA LEU A 13 -17.03 -20.78 -16.69
C LEU A 13 -16.62 -19.35 -16.31
N SER A 14 -17.27 -18.82 -15.27
CA SER A 14 -16.80 -17.64 -14.53
C SER A 14 -15.47 -18.00 -13.86
N CYS A 15 -14.37 -17.55 -14.46
CA CYS A 15 -13.01 -17.80 -13.98
C CYS A 15 -12.66 -16.82 -12.85
N CYS A 16 -13.25 -17.02 -11.67
CA CYS A 16 -12.71 -16.49 -10.43
C CYS A 16 -11.87 -17.59 -9.79
N ALA A 17 -10.63 -17.76 -10.25
CA ALA A 17 -9.70 -18.68 -9.59
C ALA A 17 -9.37 -18.11 -8.20
N PRO A 18 -9.65 -18.85 -7.10
CA PRO A 18 -9.28 -18.39 -5.76
C PRO A 18 -7.75 -18.27 -5.66
N ILE A 19 -7.29 -17.20 -5.03
CA ILE A 19 -5.86 -17.00 -4.74
C ILE A 19 -5.38 -18.20 -3.93
N HIS A 20 -4.37 -18.90 -4.46
CA HIS A 20 -3.87 -20.13 -3.85
C HIS A 20 -3.27 -19.81 -2.46
N PRO A 21 -3.59 -20.55 -1.39
CA PRO A 21 -3.12 -20.26 -0.03
C PRO A 21 -1.58 -20.21 0.07
N ARG A 22 -0.88 -20.98 -0.78
CA ARG A 22 0.58 -20.92 -0.93
C ARG A 22 1.10 -19.57 -1.42
N LYS A 23 0.40 -18.93 -2.38
CA LYS A 23 0.78 -17.60 -2.86
C LYS A 23 0.59 -16.55 -1.77
N GLN A 24 -0.52 -16.62 -1.03
CA GLN A 24 -0.80 -15.73 0.09
C GLN A 24 0.31 -15.83 1.16
N GLN A 25 0.65 -17.04 1.59
CA GLN A 25 1.67 -17.25 2.61
C GLN A 25 3.05 -16.72 2.18
N ALA A 26 3.42 -16.89 0.91
CA ALA A 26 4.74 -16.49 0.43
C ALA A 26 4.95 -14.96 0.43
N TRP A 27 3.96 -14.17 -0.02
CA TRP A 27 4.14 -12.72 -0.08
C TRP A 27 4.04 -12.06 1.29
N THR A 28 3.21 -12.57 2.20
CA THR A 28 3.13 -12.04 3.58
C THR A 28 4.40 -12.33 4.36
N GLN A 29 5.03 -13.52 4.19
CA GLN A 29 6.32 -13.82 4.78
C GLN A 29 7.43 -12.89 4.27
N GLN A 30 7.44 -12.59 2.97
CA GLN A 30 8.38 -11.62 2.40
C GLN A 30 8.13 -10.22 2.97
N LEU A 31 6.86 -9.80 3.08
CA LEU A 31 6.47 -8.52 3.67
C LEU A 31 6.95 -8.40 5.11
N GLU A 32 6.69 -9.40 5.95
CA GLU A 32 7.12 -9.46 7.35
C GLU A 32 8.65 -9.36 7.46
N SER A 33 9.39 -10.11 6.64
CA SER A 33 10.84 -10.07 6.63
C SER A 33 11.40 -8.71 6.21
N GLU A 34 10.80 -8.05 5.22
CA GLU A 34 11.24 -6.71 4.80
C GLU A 34 10.92 -5.68 5.89
N ILE A 35 9.72 -5.70 6.48
CA ILE A 35 9.31 -4.76 7.52
C ILE A 35 10.14 -4.90 8.79
N ALA A 36 10.55 -6.12 9.17
CA ALA A 36 11.39 -6.35 10.36
C ALA A 36 12.77 -5.65 10.29
N GLU A 37 13.24 -5.34 9.08
CA GLU A 37 14.53 -4.68 8.82
C GLU A 37 14.39 -3.16 8.62
N LEU A 38 13.17 -2.62 8.69
CA LEU A 38 12.92 -1.19 8.54
C LEU A 38 12.92 -0.49 9.90
N GLY A 39 13.41 0.74 9.92
CA GLY A 39 13.40 1.60 11.10
C GLY A 39 12.72 2.94 10.84
N ALA A 40 12.83 3.84 11.83
CA ALA A 40 12.42 5.22 11.64
C ALA A 40 13.09 5.84 10.40
N TYR A 41 12.39 6.75 9.75
CA TYR A 41 12.75 7.47 8.52
C TYR A 41 12.75 6.62 7.23
N ASN A 42 12.61 5.29 7.31
CA ASN A 42 12.37 4.47 6.14
C ASN A 42 10.94 4.68 5.61
N TRP A 43 10.71 4.27 4.37
CA TRP A 43 9.42 4.45 3.70
C TRP A 43 8.86 3.12 3.22
N ILE A 44 7.55 2.97 3.37
CA ILE A 44 6.77 1.91 2.73
C ILE A 44 5.79 2.57 1.77
N LEU A 45 5.79 2.14 0.52
CA LEU A 45 4.88 2.62 -0.51
C LEU A 45 3.94 1.49 -0.86
N VAL A 46 2.65 1.67 -0.61
CA VAL A 46 1.60 0.70 -1.00
C VAL A 46 0.98 1.20 -2.28
N THR A 47 1.31 0.58 -3.41
CA THR A 47 1.16 1.25 -4.71
C THR A 47 0.13 0.61 -5.62
N GLU A 48 -0.34 1.41 -6.57
CA GLU A 48 -0.99 0.90 -7.79
C GLU A 48 -0.01 0.08 -8.65
N SER A 49 -0.55 -0.70 -9.58
CA SER A 49 0.22 -1.64 -10.41
C SER A 49 1.19 -0.93 -11.36
N ALA A 50 0.87 0.30 -11.77
CA ALA A 50 1.67 1.10 -12.69
C ALA A 50 2.87 1.80 -12.03
N TYR A 51 2.95 1.83 -10.69
CA TYR A 51 4.04 2.50 -9.98
C TYR A 51 5.41 1.90 -10.39
N PRO A 52 6.41 2.73 -10.71
CA PRO A 52 7.67 2.25 -11.24
C PRO A 52 8.39 1.35 -10.24
N ALA A 53 9.06 0.32 -10.75
CA ALA A 53 10.04 -0.40 -9.95
C ALA A 53 11.16 0.58 -9.57
N PRO A 54 11.61 0.60 -8.31
CA PRO A 54 12.64 1.54 -7.91
C PRO A 54 13.97 1.21 -8.60
N GLY A 55 14.65 2.23 -9.10
CA GLY A 55 15.92 2.08 -9.83
C GLY A 55 17.16 2.02 -8.94
N ARG A 56 17.01 1.90 -7.62
CA ARG A 56 18.12 1.93 -6.65
C ARG A 56 18.27 0.60 -5.91
N PRO A 57 19.49 0.12 -5.60
CA PRO A 57 19.72 -1.16 -4.95
C PRO A 57 19.06 -1.32 -3.57
N GLU A 58 18.97 -0.23 -2.80
CA GLU A 58 18.43 -0.19 -1.45
C GLU A 58 16.89 -0.23 -1.38
N ALA A 59 16.23 -0.24 -2.54
CA ALA A 59 14.79 -0.24 -2.65
C ALA A 59 14.28 -1.62 -3.10
N HIS A 60 13.40 -2.20 -2.30
CA HIS A 60 12.91 -3.56 -2.48
C HIS A 60 11.47 -3.53 -2.96
N THR A 61 11.05 -4.56 -3.71
CA THR A 61 9.67 -4.69 -4.18
C THR A 61 9.05 -6.00 -3.73
N VAL A 62 7.92 -5.91 -3.06
CA VAL A 62 7.02 -7.02 -2.74
C VAL A 62 5.77 -6.87 -3.60
N THR A 63 5.25 -7.96 -4.16
CA THR A 63 4.01 -7.93 -4.96
C THR A 63 2.89 -8.63 -4.20
N SER A 64 1.84 -7.88 -3.88
CA SER A 64 0.61 -8.39 -3.29
C SER A 64 -0.32 -8.94 -4.38
N PRO A 65 -0.97 -10.10 -4.16
CA PRO A 65 -2.00 -10.62 -5.05
C PRO A 65 -3.35 -9.91 -4.88
N TYR A 66 -3.45 -8.88 -4.03
CA TYR A 66 -4.69 -8.19 -3.70
C TYR A 66 -4.77 -6.79 -4.27
N LYS A 67 -5.96 -6.20 -4.22
CA LYS A 67 -6.16 -4.76 -4.45
C LYS A 67 -5.62 -3.96 -3.27
N LEU A 68 -5.42 -2.67 -3.50
CA LEU A 68 -4.71 -1.76 -2.62
C LEU A 68 -5.31 -1.67 -1.20
N PRO A 69 -6.65 -1.57 -0.98
CA PRO A 69 -7.19 -1.48 0.38
C PRO A 69 -6.81 -2.71 1.23
N GLN A 70 -7.01 -3.92 0.70
CA GLN A 70 -6.61 -5.15 1.38
C GLN A 70 -5.09 -5.27 1.54
N THR A 71 -4.32 -4.81 0.56
CA THR A 71 -2.85 -4.79 0.67
C THR A 71 -2.40 -3.86 1.79
N LEU A 72 -3.04 -2.69 1.91
CA LEU A 72 -2.80 -1.73 2.98
C LEU A 72 -3.14 -2.35 4.35
N ASP A 73 -4.26 -3.07 4.47
CA ASP A 73 -4.64 -3.74 5.72
C ASP A 73 -3.52 -4.66 6.23
N TYR A 74 -2.97 -5.51 5.35
CA TYR A 74 -1.83 -6.37 5.69
C TYR A 74 -0.60 -5.56 6.10
N VAL A 75 -0.26 -4.52 5.34
CA VAL A 75 0.91 -3.68 5.63
C VAL A 75 0.77 -3.00 6.99
N LEU A 76 -0.36 -2.37 7.27
CA LEU A 76 -0.63 -1.71 8.54
C LEU A 76 -0.62 -2.71 9.70
N GLN A 77 -1.28 -3.87 9.54
CA GLN A 77 -1.28 -4.93 10.54
C GLN A 77 0.14 -5.43 10.84
N THR A 78 0.98 -5.60 9.82
CA THR A 78 2.38 -6.02 10.00
C THR A 78 3.21 -4.94 10.70
N ILE A 79 3.04 -3.66 10.35
CA ILE A 79 3.69 -2.53 11.04
C ILE A 79 3.29 -2.52 12.52
N GLU A 80 1.99 -2.61 12.82
CA GLU A 80 1.49 -2.57 14.19
C GLU A 80 1.96 -3.75 15.03
N SER A 81 1.99 -4.95 14.43
CA SER A 81 2.44 -6.17 15.10
C SER A 81 3.95 -6.18 15.34
N SER A 82 4.73 -5.36 14.61
CA SER A 82 6.19 -5.31 14.75
C SER A 82 6.64 -4.49 15.96
N GLY A 83 5.83 -3.54 16.42
CA GLY A 83 6.01 -2.75 17.65
C GLY A 83 7.18 -1.75 17.67
N HIS A 84 8.15 -1.85 16.77
CA HIS A 84 9.35 -0.99 16.75
C HIS A 84 9.19 0.27 15.89
N ILE A 85 8.16 0.31 15.05
CA ILE A 85 7.85 1.42 14.14
C ILE A 85 6.36 1.75 14.18
N ARG A 86 6.02 2.98 13.83
CA ARG A 86 4.64 3.44 13.66
C ARG A 86 4.46 4.17 12.32
N PRO A 87 3.27 4.07 11.69
CA PRO A 87 3.05 4.65 10.37
C PRO A 87 2.64 6.12 10.47
N ARG A 88 3.24 6.97 9.63
CA ARG A 88 2.72 8.28 9.27
C ARG A 88 2.26 8.23 7.81
N ILE A 89 0.96 8.31 7.62
CA ILE A 89 0.30 7.96 6.35
C ILE A 89 0.04 9.21 5.52
N TYR A 90 0.41 9.13 4.24
CA TYR A 90 0.18 10.16 3.24
C TYR A 90 -0.62 9.64 2.06
N LEU A 91 -1.64 10.41 1.68
CA LEU A 91 -2.42 10.25 0.45
C LEU A 91 -2.01 11.35 -0.54
N THR A 92 -2.21 11.09 -1.83
CA THR A 92 -1.99 12.12 -2.86
C THR A 92 -3.20 13.06 -2.95
N LEU A 93 -2.99 14.37 -3.02
CA LEU A 93 -4.08 15.34 -3.20
C LEU A 93 -4.90 15.07 -4.46
N GLU A 94 -4.23 14.66 -5.54
CA GLU A 94 -4.86 14.35 -6.82
C GLU A 94 -5.89 13.22 -6.70
N PHE A 95 -5.72 12.31 -5.73
CA PHE A 95 -6.67 11.22 -5.49
C PHE A 95 -8.05 11.76 -5.19
N ASP A 96 -8.18 12.80 -4.35
CA ASP A 96 -9.46 13.32 -3.88
C ASP A 96 -10.21 14.13 -4.94
N GLU A 97 -9.49 14.66 -5.93
CA GLU A 97 -10.08 15.42 -7.03
C GLU A 97 -10.63 14.53 -8.16
N LEU A 98 -10.33 13.23 -8.15
CA LEU A 98 -10.78 12.31 -9.18
C LEU A 98 -12.21 11.80 -8.94
N SER A 99 -13.03 11.95 -9.97
CA SER A 99 -14.35 11.33 -10.08
C SER A 99 -14.34 10.12 -11.00
N ASP A 100 -15.42 9.33 -10.94
CA ASP A 100 -15.59 8.14 -11.78
C ASP A 100 -15.60 8.45 -13.28
N SER A 101 -15.89 9.68 -13.71
CA SER A 101 -15.81 10.08 -15.12
C SER A 101 -14.37 10.14 -15.66
N TYR A 102 -13.40 10.41 -14.79
CA TYR A 102 -11.98 10.39 -15.16
C TYR A 102 -11.35 9.01 -14.96
N ALA A 103 -11.72 8.32 -13.88
CA ALA A 103 -11.19 7.02 -13.52
C ALA A 103 -12.33 6.12 -12.99
N PRO A 104 -12.97 5.30 -13.84
CA PRO A 104 -14.10 4.46 -13.42
C PRO A 104 -13.76 3.56 -12.22
N GLY A 105 -14.56 3.65 -11.16
CA GLY A 105 -14.40 2.90 -9.92
C GLY A 105 -13.53 3.57 -8.84
N ILE A 106 -13.06 4.80 -9.05
CA ILE A 106 -12.26 5.55 -8.08
C ILE A 106 -13.07 5.93 -6.84
N GLU A 107 -14.36 6.22 -6.98
CA GLU A 107 -15.24 6.59 -5.86
C GLU A 107 -15.46 5.40 -4.92
N ASN A 108 -15.76 4.23 -5.48
CA ASN A 108 -15.87 3.00 -4.71
C ASN A 108 -14.51 2.62 -4.07
N HIS A 109 -13.41 2.85 -4.78
CA HIS A 109 -12.08 2.65 -4.23
C HIS A 109 -11.82 3.51 -2.99
N ARG A 110 -12.21 4.79 -3.03
CA ARG A 110 -12.11 5.72 -1.89
C ARG A 110 -12.88 5.21 -0.68
N VAL A 111 -14.11 4.74 -0.88
CA VAL A 111 -14.92 4.14 0.20
C VAL A 111 -14.24 2.92 0.82
N GLN A 112 -13.65 2.04 0.01
CA GLN A 112 -12.92 0.87 0.50
C GLN A 112 -11.66 1.27 1.25
N LEU A 113 -10.91 2.25 0.72
CA LEU A 113 -9.69 2.74 1.34
C LEU A 113 -9.96 3.38 2.71
N THR A 114 -11.01 4.20 2.84
CA THR A 114 -11.39 4.81 4.12
C THR A 114 -11.67 3.76 5.19
N LYS A 115 -12.26 2.61 4.82
CA LYS A 115 -12.47 1.48 5.75
C LYS A 115 -11.15 0.86 6.20
N SER A 116 -10.23 0.62 5.26
CA SER A 116 -8.90 0.07 5.55
C SER A 116 -8.04 1.00 6.43
N LEU A 117 -8.18 2.32 6.25
CA LEU A 117 -7.49 3.30 7.09
C LEU A 117 -8.00 3.34 8.54
N ASN A 118 -9.22 2.87 8.80
CA ASN A 118 -9.79 2.71 10.15
C ASN A 118 -9.54 3.91 11.08
N GLU A 119 -9.98 5.10 10.67
CA GLU A 119 -9.85 6.38 11.42
C GLU A 119 -8.41 6.86 11.68
N ARG A 120 -7.38 6.18 11.14
CA ARG A 120 -6.00 6.66 11.24
C ARG A 120 -5.85 8.03 10.62
N ALA A 121 -5.10 8.89 11.30
CA ALA A 121 -4.76 10.20 10.79
C ALA A 121 -3.96 10.09 9.48
N THR A 122 -4.44 10.76 8.45
CA THR A 122 -3.75 10.87 7.15
C THR A 122 -3.39 12.31 6.86
N GLN A 123 -2.29 12.51 6.15
CA GLN A 123 -1.91 13.79 5.58
C GLN A 123 -2.04 13.72 4.06
N SER A 124 -2.36 14.84 3.41
CA SER A 124 -2.44 14.89 1.95
C SER A 124 -1.36 15.81 1.41
N LEU A 125 -0.59 15.31 0.45
CA LEU A 125 0.43 16.06 -0.31
C LEU A 125 0.25 15.76 -1.80
N SER A 126 0.70 16.64 -2.70
CA SER A 126 0.67 16.29 -4.12
C SER A 126 1.62 15.13 -4.40
N ALA A 127 1.29 14.30 -5.40
CA ALA A 127 2.16 13.22 -5.86
C ALA A 127 3.58 13.76 -6.16
N ARG A 128 3.68 14.93 -6.79
CA ARG A 128 4.96 15.59 -7.05
C ARG A 128 5.77 15.89 -5.78
N SER A 129 5.12 16.38 -4.73
CA SER A 129 5.79 16.69 -3.46
C SER A 129 6.28 15.42 -2.77
N LEU A 130 5.46 14.36 -2.75
CA LEU A 130 5.85 13.05 -2.19
C LEU A 130 7.05 12.44 -2.93
N GLU A 131 6.99 12.42 -4.26
CA GLU A 131 8.12 11.95 -5.09
C GLU A 131 9.38 12.80 -4.90
N SER A 132 9.22 14.11 -4.73
CA SER A 132 10.35 14.98 -4.41
C SER A 132 10.94 14.67 -3.03
N THR A 133 10.11 14.42 -2.02
CA THR A 133 10.55 14.01 -0.69
C THR A 133 11.33 12.70 -0.73
N LEU A 134 10.81 11.68 -1.43
CA LEU A 134 11.50 10.39 -1.58
C LEU A 134 12.84 10.53 -2.31
N ARG A 135 12.90 11.34 -3.37
CA ARG A 135 14.14 11.59 -4.11
C ARG A 135 15.19 12.33 -3.31
N CYS A 136 14.77 13.31 -2.51
CA CYS A 136 15.64 14.17 -1.70
C CYS A 136 15.95 13.59 -0.32
N SER A 137 15.24 12.54 0.10
CA SER A 137 15.55 11.77 1.30
C SER A 137 17.02 11.35 1.22
N LYS A 138 17.80 11.72 2.25
CA LYS A 138 19.25 11.53 2.27
C LYS A 138 19.58 10.04 2.04
N ASN A 139 20.69 9.77 1.35
CA ASN A 139 21.18 8.49 0.79
C ASN A 139 21.29 7.29 1.78
N GLY A 140 20.26 6.97 2.55
CA GLY A 140 20.26 5.86 3.51
C GLY A 140 18.87 5.39 3.94
N ASN A 141 17.80 6.11 3.60
CA ASN A 141 16.46 5.65 3.94
C ASN A 141 16.01 4.60 2.93
N ARG A 142 15.78 3.37 3.42
CA ARG A 142 15.27 2.28 2.59
C ARG A 142 13.83 2.56 2.17
N ILE A 143 13.50 2.18 0.95
CA ILE A 143 12.15 2.28 0.39
C ILE A 143 11.67 0.87 0.07
N LEU A 144 10.60 0.44 0.73
CA LEU A 144 9.89 -0.79 0.40
C LEU A 144 8.68 -0.46 -0.46
N VAL A 145 8.65 -0.94 -1.70
CA VAL A 145 7.49 -0.84 -2.59
C VAL A 145 6.66 -2.10 -2.50
N VAL A 146 5.42 -1.99 -2.02
CA VAL A 146 4.43 -3.07 -1.98
C VAL A 146 3.42 -2.85 -3.10
N LYS A 147 3.63 -3.49 -4.24
CA LYS A 147 2.77 -3.34 -5.43
C LYS A 147 1.48 -4.13 -5.27
N SER A 148 0.34 -3.47 -5.41
CA SER A 148 -0.98 -4.09 -5.45
C SER A 148 -1.44 -4.38 -6.89
N GLN A 149 -2.58 -5.05 -7.03
CA GLN A 149 -3.28 -5.23 -8.31
C GLN A 149 -4.19 -4.04 -8.68
N THR A 150 -4.22 -2.95 -7.91
CA THR A 150 -5.05 -1.78 -8.23
C THR A 150 -4.52 -1.09 -9.47
N ALA A 151 -5.40 -0.83 -10.43
CA ALA A 151 -5.10 -0.13 -11.68
C ALA A 151 -5.94 1.15 -11.75
N LEU A 152 -5.75 2.04 -10.78
CA LEU A 152 -6.43 3.32 -10.66
C LEU A 152 -5.40 4.39 -10.33
N PRO A 153 -5.44 5.55 -11.02
CA PRO A 153 -4.41 6.58 -10.88
C PRO A 153 -4.44 7.23 -9.50
N TYR A 154 -3.26 7.64 -9.03
CA TYR A 154 -3.11 8.38 -7.77
C TYR A 154 -3.65 7.62 -6.56
N THR A 155 -3.73 6.28 -6.62
CA THR A 155 -4.18 5.47 -5.47
C THR A 155 -3.04 5.01 -4.57
N SER A 156 -1.78 5.30 -4.95
CA SER A 156 -0.61 4.93 -4.17
C SER A 156 -0.57 5.66 -2.82
N ILE A 157 -0.22 4.93 -1.77
CA ILE A 157 -0.15 5.41 -0.39
C ILE A 157 1.30 5.40 0.04
N TYR A 158 1.72 6.47 0.70
CA TYR A 158 3.09 6.66 1.15
C TYR A 158 3.10 6.64 2.68
N ILE A 159 3.93 5.80 3.25
CA ILE A 159 4.03 5.61 4.70
C ILE A 159 5.46 5.95 5.12
N GLU A 160 5.63 7.08 5.80
CA GLU A 160 6.86 7.38 6.52
C GLU A 160 6.84 6.62 7.85
N LEU A 161 7.94 5.95 8.18
CA LEU A 161 8.05 5.21 9.43
C LEU A 161 8.65 6.10 10.52
N GLU A 162 8.01 6.14 11.67
CA GLU A 162 8.52 6.78 12.88
C GLU A 162 8.87 5.70 13.93
N SER A 163 9.62 6.08 14.98
CA SER A 163 9.88 5.16 16.09
C SER A 163 8.57 4.75 16.77
N GLY A 164 8.41 3.45 17.05
CA GLY A 164 7.23 2.89 17.73
C GLY A 164 7.18 3.21 19.22
N TYR A 165 8.30 3.59 19.83
CA TYR A 165 8.43 3.83 21.28
C TYR A 165 8.88 5.26 21.61
N TRP A 166 9.02 6.13 20.62
CA TRP A 166 9.41 7.53 20.79
C TRP A 166 8.70 8.42 19.78
N ASP A 167 7.78 9.26 20.26
CA ASP A 167 7.00 10.16 19.42
C ASP A 167 7.65 11.54 19.27
N GLY A 168 7.20 12.29 18.26
CA GLY A 168 7.72 13.62 17.97
C GLY A 168 7.41 14.65 19.06
N GLU A 169 6.32 14.46 19.82
CA GLU A 169 5.96 15.34 20.94
C GLU A 169 6.97 15.18 22.10
N SER A 170 7.30 13.95 22.45
CA SER A 170 8.31 13.57 23.44
C SER A 170 9.69 14.08 23.04
N GLU A 171 10.09 13.92 21.77
CA GLU A 171 11.34 14.48 21.26
C GLU A 171 11.36 16.01 21.36
N THR A 172 10.28 16.68 20.97
CA THR A 172 10.16 18.14 21.06
C THR A 172 10.26 18.61 22.51
N ALA A 173 9.58 17.94 23.43
CA ALA A 173 9.61 18.24 24.85
C ALA A 173 11.02 18.05 25.45
N LEU A 174 11.75 17.02 25.03
CA LEU A 174 13.15 16.81 25.43
C LEU A 174 14.04 17.97 24.98
N ARG A 175 13.98 18.36 23.70
CA ARG A 175 14.82 19.45 23.16
C ARG A 175 14.51 20.81 23.76
N ASN A 176 13.27 21.05 24.18
CA ASN A 176 12.88 22.26 24.89
C ASN A 176 13.44 22.32 26.32
N LYS A 177 13.79 21.19 26.95
CA LYS A 177 14.48 21.17 28.25
C LYS A 177 15.98 21.43 28.15
N GLU A 178 16.57 21.21 26.97
CA GLU A 178 17.99 21.42 26.71
C GLU A 178 18.32 22.87 26.28
N ARG A 179 17.30 23.73 26.14
CA ARG A 179 17.43 25.18 25.93
C ARG A 179 17.32 25.93 27.24
#